data_AF-Q8M418-F1
#
_entry.id   AF-Q8M418-F1
#
_cell.length_a   1.000
_cell.length_b   1.000
_cell.length_c   1.000
_cell.angle_alpha   90.00
_cell.angle_beta   90.00
_cell.angle_gamma   90.00
#
_symmetry.space_group_name_H-M   'P 1'
#
loop_
_entity.id
_entity.type
_entity.pdbx_description
1 polymer ?
#
loop_
_entity_poly.entity_id
_entity_poly.type
_entity_poly.pdbx_seq_one_letter_code
_entity_poly.pdbx_strand_id
1 'polypeptide(L)' 'ELETNGFRLLDVDNRIVLPMNTQIRILVTAADVIHSWTVPALGVKVDGTPGRLNQTNFLMNRPGLFFGQCSEICGANH' A
#
# COMPACT_ATOMS: atom_id res chain seq x y z
N GLU A 1 15.06 16.25 5.32
CA GLU A 1 14.66 16.11 6.73
C GLU A 1 13.16 15.87 6.78
N LEU A 2 12.66 15.16 7.80
CA LEU A 2 11.22 15.01 7.98
C LEU A 2 10.61 16.37 8.33
N GLU A 3 9.50 16.72 7.69
CA GLU A 3 8.73 17.91 8.05
C GLU A 3 8.25 17.79 9.51
N THR A 4 8.06 18.93 10.19
CA THR A 4 7.66 18.99 11.61
C THR A 4 6.37 18.24 11.93
N ASN A 5 5.51 18.00 10.94
CA ASN A 5 4.24 17.27 11.09
C ASN A 5 4.25 15.89 10.40
N GLY A 6 5.41 15.41 9.94
CA GLY A 6 5.53 14.13 9.26
C GLY A 6 5.44 12.94 10.22
N PHE A 7 4.76 11.89 9.80
CA PHE A 7 4.68 10.64 10.55
C PHE A 7 5.92 9.78 10.30
N ARG A 8 6.76 9.64 11.34
CA ARG A 8 7.97 8.80 11.29
C ARG A 8 7.62 7.37 10.88
N LEU A 9 8.33 6.84 9.87
CA LEU A 9 8.17 5.51 9.28
C LEU A 9 6.83 5.26 8.53
N LEU A 10 5.99 6.28 8.35
CA LEU A 10 4.72 6.16 7.62
C LEU A 10 4.64 7.10 6.42
N ASP A 11 5.19 8.30 6.52
CA ASP A 11 5.23 9.21 5.38
C ASP A 11 6.20 8.72 4.30
N VAL A 12 5.84 9.05 3.05
CA VAL A 12 6.59 8.72 1.83
C VAL A 12 6.72 9.97 0.97
N ASP A 13 7.79 10.05 0.20
CA ASP A 13 8.05 11.20 -0.69
C ASP A 13 6.96 11.36 -1.76
N ASN A 14 6.47 10.24 -2.30
CA ASN A 14 5.45 10.20 -3.36
C ASN A 14 4.26 9.38 -2.91
N ARG A 15 3.10 10.02 -2.80
CA ARG A 15 1.84 9.38 -2.39
C ARG A 15 1.10 8.84 -3.60
N ILE A 16 0.46 7.68 -3.44
CA ILE A 16 -0.46 7.13 -4.43
C ILE A 16 -1.75 7.94 -4.38
N VAL A 17 -2.07 8.65 -5.47
CA VAL A 17 -3.30 9.46 -5.60
C VAL A 17 -4.36 8.65 -6.34
N LEU A 18 -5.55 8.54 -5.76
CA LEU A 18 -6.65 7.75 -6.31
C LEU A 18 -7.98 8.50 -6.18
N PRO A 19 -8.93 8.32 -7.13
CA PRO A 19 -10.25 8.94 -7.04
C PRO A 19 -11.12 8.27 -5.97
N MET A 20 -11.86 9.07 -5.20
CA MET A 20 -12.90 8.56 -4.30
C MET A 20 -14.17 8.16 -5.08
N ASN A 21 -15.04 7.37 -4.46
CA ASN A 21 -16.32 6.89 -5.02
C ASN A 21 -16.21 6.18 -6.37
N THR A 22 -15.03 5.60 -6.64
CA THR A 22 -14.76 4.83 -7.85
C THR A 22 -14.26 3.45 -7.43
N GLN A 23 -14.79 2.39 -8.05
CA GLN A 23 -14.28 1.05 -7.85
C GLN A 23 -12.87 0.96 -8.44
N ILE A 24 -11.86 0.77 -7.59
CA ILE A 24 -10.47 0.67 -8.00
C ILE A 24 -10.07 -0.79 -8.01
N ARG A 25 -9.47 -1.23 -9.11
CA ARG A 25 -8.79 -2.52 -9.22
C ARG A 25 -7.29 -2.27 -9.13
N ILE A 26 -6.62 -2.95 -8.20
CA ILE A 26 -5.15 -2.96 -8.14
C ILE A 26 -4.62 -4.32 -8.55
N LEU A 27 -3.43 -4.30 -9.15
CA LEU A 27 -2.64 -5.47 -9.47
C LEU A 27 -1.33 -5.38 -8.69
N VAL A 28 -1.02 -6.42 -7.91
CA VAL A 28 0.13 -6.47 -7.01
C VAL A 28 1.01 -7.64 -7.40
N THR A 29 2.31 -7.39 -7.52
CA THR A 29 3.36 -8.38 -7.74
C THR A 29 4.63 -7.90 -7.05
N ALA A 30 5.68 -8.71 -7.02
CA ALA A 30 7.00 -8.30 -6.53
C ALA A 30 8.07 -8.61 -7.57
N ALA A 31 9.17 -7.85 -7.53
CA ALA A 31 10.29 -8.00 -8.45
C ALA A 31 11.43 -8.86 -7.88
N ASP A 32 11.47 -9.08 -6.57
CA ASP A 32 12.56 -9.72 -5.84
C ASP A 32 12.09 -10.85 -4.92
N VAL A 33 11.67 -10.54 -3.69
CA VAL A 33 11.16 -11.48 -2.68
C VAL A 33 9.66 -11.24 -2.46
N ILE A 34 9.05 -11.97 -1.53
CA ILE A 34 7.64 -11.73 -1.19
C ILE A 34 7.54 -10.45 -0.36
N HIS A 35 6.60 -9.59 -0.74
CA HIS A 35 6.13 -8.44 0.05
C HIS A 35 4.63 -8.55 0.24
N SER A 36 4.01 -7.67 1.02
CA SER A 36 2.55 -7.60 1.10
C SER A 36 2.08 -6.15 1.13
N TRP A 37 1.29 -5.77 0.14
CA TRP A 37 0.72 -4.44 0.00
C TRP A 37 -0.54 -4.34 0.87
N THR A 38 -0.44 -3.54 1.94
CA THR A 38 -1.50 -3.46 2.96
C THR A 38 -1.88 -2.03 3.25
N VAL A 39 -3.19 -1.74 3.24
CA VAL A 39 -3.78 -0.49 3.72
C VAL A 39 -4.94 -0.85 4.66
N PRO A 40 -4.72 -0.93 5.99
CA PRO A 40 -5.70 -1.48 6.92
C PRO A 40 -7.05 -0.76 6.94
N ALA A 41 -7.03 0.57 6.82
CA ALA A 41 -8.25 1.38 6.80
C ALA A 41 -9.12 1.16 5.56
N LEU A 42 -8.57 0.57 4.49
CA LEU A 42 -9.31 0.14 3.30
C LEU A 42 -9.68 -1.35 3.36
N GLY A 43 -9.26 -2.08 4.40
CA GLY A 43 -9.45 -3.52 4.52
C GLY A 43 -8.67 -4.32 3.48
N VAL A 44 -7.58 -3.77 2.93
CA VAL A 44 -6.79 -4.41 1.88
C VAL A 44 -5.47 -4.93 2.45
N LYS A 45 -5.21 -6.22 2.20
CA LYS A 45 -3.90 -6.88 2.32
C LYS A 45 -3.75 -7.83 1.15
N VAL A 46 -2.72 -7.64 0.32
CA VAL A 46 -2.46 -8.49 -0.85
C VAL A 46 -0.96 -8.76 -0.97
N ASP A 47 -0.59 -10.03 -1.00
CA ASP A 47 0.80 -10.41 -1.17
C ASP A 47 1.30 -10.10 -2.59
N GLY A 48 2.45 -9.46 -2.68
CA GLY A 48 3.23 -9.34 -3.90
C GLY A 48 4.19 -10.52 -3.99
N THR A 49 3.90 -11.48 -4.86
CA THR A 49 4.75 -12.66 -5.08
C THR A 49 5.44 -12.54 -6.44
N PRO A 50 6.77 -12.76 -6.52
CA PRO A 50 7.47 -12.78 -7.79
C PRO A 50 6.88 -13.80 -8.77
N GLY A 51 6.65 -13.38 -10.01
CA GLY A 51 6.04 -14.23 -11.06
C GLY A 51 4.52 -14.42 -10.95
N ARG A 52 3.85 -13.79 -9.99
CA ARG A 52 2.38 -13.82 -9.85
C ARG A 52 1.80 -12.41 -9.79
N LEU A 53 0.72 -12.17 -10.54
CA LEU A 53 -0.03 -10.92 -10.54
C LEU A 53 -1.34 -11.11 -9.76
N ASN A 54 -1.36 -10.66 -8.50
CA ASN A 54 -2.55 -10.72 -7.66
C ASN A 54 -3.46 -9.52 -7.90
N GLN A 55 -4.78 -9.73 -7.87
CA GLN A 55 -5.78 -8.69 -8.07
C GLN A 55 -6.64 -8.52 -6.81
N THR A 56 -6.93 -7.27 -6.44
CA THR A 56 -8.03 -6.97 -5.52
C THR A 56 -8.76 -5.71 -5.97
N ASN A 57 -9.98 -5.54 -5.46
CA ASN A 57 -10.74 -4.31 -5.68
C ASN A 57 -11.14 -3.68 -4.34
N PHE A 58 -11.17 -2.35 -4.30
CA PHE A 58 -11.68 -1.60 -3.16
C PHE A 58 -12.37 -0.31 -3.61
N LEU A 59 -13.15 0.27 -2.68
CA LEU A 59 -13.88 1.52 -2.86
C LEU A 59 -13.54 2.44 -1.67
N MET A 60 -13.20 3.69 -1.96
CA MET A 60 -13.01 4.73 -0.94
C MET A 60 -14.23 5.67 -0.93
N ASN A 61 -14.96 5.71 0.19
CA ASN A 61 -16.15 6.56 0.35
C ASN A 61 -15.88 7.91 1.02
N ARG A 62 -14.64 8.15 1.44
CA ARG A 62 -14.21 9.39 2.09
C ARG A 62 -12.84 9.83 1.56
N PRO A 63 -12.61 11.13 1.37
CA PRO A 63 -11.30 11.66 1.05
C PRO A 63 -10.40 11.60 2.30
N GLY A 64 -9.09 11.54 2.09
CA GLY A 64 -8.10 11.60 3.17
C GLY A 64 -6.79 10.92 2.82
N LEU A 65 -5.89 10.88 3.81
CA LEU A 65 -4.66 10.10 3.76
C LEU A 65 -4.90 8.76 4.45
N PHE A 66 -4.55 7.67 3.75
CA PHE A 66 -4.62 6.32 4.26
C PHE A 66 -3.21 5.72 4.24
N PHE A 67 -2.75 5.24 5.39
CA PHE A 67 -1.41 4.72 5.55
C PHE A 67 -1.41 3.19 5.55
N GLY A 68 -0.26 2.64 5.18
CA GLY A 68 -0.02 1.21 5.04
C GLY A 68 1.45 0.91 5.21
N GLN A 69 1.77 -0.35 5.51
CA GLN A 69 3.14 -0.85 5.62
C GLN A 69 3.24 -2.22 4.95
N CYS A 70 4.46 -2.62 4.60
CA CYS A 70 4.69 -3.99 4.16
C CYS A 70 4.25 -4.96 5.27
N SER A 71 3.50 -6.01 4.92
CA SER A 71 2.98 -6.99 5.91
C SER A 71 3.45 -8.42 5.66
N GLU A 72 4.59 -8.57 4.99
CA GLU A 72 5.29 -9.84 4.79
C GLU A 72 6.80 -9.62 4.93
N ILE A 73 7.49 -10.49 5.67
CA ILE A 73 8.92 -10.35 5.98
C ILE A 73 9.75 -10.33 4.69
N CYS A 74 10.35 -9.17 4.37
CA CYS A 74 11.07 -8.98 3.11
C CYS A 74 12.56 -8.64 3.24
N GLY A 75 13.10 -8.63 4.46
CA GLY A 75 14.53 -8.44 4.73
C GLY A 75 14.81 -7.44 5.86
N ALA A 76 16.01 -6.84 5.83
CA ALA A 76 16.50 -5.99 6.92
C ALA A 76 15.69 -4.69 7.13
N ASN A 77 15.08 -4.18 6.06
CA ASN A 77 14.27 -2.94 6.07
C ASN A 77 12.77 -3.23 5.94
N HIS A 78 12.32 -4.41 6.41
CA HIS A 78 10.91 -4.77 6.43
C HIS A 78 10.07 -3.80 7.26
#